data_AF-A0A8J2I3I7-F1
#
_entry.id   AF-A0A8J2I3I7-F1
#
_cell.length_a   1.000
_cell.length_b   1.000
_cell.length_c   1.000
_cell.angle_alpha   90.00
_cell.angle_beta   90.00
_cell.angle_gamma   90.00
#
_symmetry.space_group_name_H-M   'P 1'
#
loop_
_entity.id
_entity.type
_entity.pdbx_description
1 polymer ?
#
loop_
_entity_poly.entity_id
_entity_poly.type
_entity_poly.pdbx_seq_one_letter_code
_entity_poly.pdbx_strand_id
1 'polypeptide(L)'
;MNNAENLKTEDCESLHLFSALTSFFALGSPKSGYKSLVIGESVIPDWLSMLRSSEPLLSILNPANYDGPLVPLFTFGRQQWQILHGASRPHSKTLLQDLQALVNSSCTEPELLPIYNNTIELLRRVLSLVILNSVDSEDYGNDGAASNPLPSSTSYPTPRLEAWDALLLLWEVSGDFIPLLKAPVPRQEAVVIYAHFLILIKKLEQSWWLEGWATHMMERVWLSLDHQHRMWIQWAVEEIGWIPP
;
A
#
# COMPACT_ATOMS: atom_id res chain seq x y z
N MET A 1 -27.48 23.35 -9.65
CA MET A 1 -26.86 24.11 -8.56
C MET A 1 -27.67 23.88 -7.30
N ASN A 2 -26.98 23.72 -6.17
CA ASN A 2 -27.45 23.68 -4.77
C ASN A 2 -27.83 22.30 -4.23
N ASN A 3 -26.90 21.69 -3.50
CA ASN A 3 -27.14 20.79 -2.35
C ASN A 3 -25.88 20.60 -1.46
N ALA A 4 -24.76 21.26 -1.75
CA ALA A 4 -23.48 21.09 -1.03
C ALA A 4 -23.18 22.22 -0.01
N GLU A 5 -24.20 22.95 0.47
CA GLU A 5 -23.99 24.20 1.23
C GLU A 5 -24.23 24.10 2.74
N ASN A 6 -24.32 22.90 3.34
CA ASN A 6 -24.53 22.81 4.79
C ASN A 6 -23.92 21.57 5.46
N LEU A 7 -22.80 21.04 4.95
CA LEU A 7 -21.99 20.19 5.83
C LEU A 7 -21.20 21.10 6.76
N LYS A 8 -21.59 21.14 8.03
CA LYS A 8 -20.79 21.80 9.05
C LYS A 8 -19.54 20.97 9.31
N THR A 9 -18.48 21.60 9.82
CA THR A 9 -17.23 20.92 10.18
C THR A 9 -17.48 19.75 11.13
N GLU A 10 -18.42 19.88 12.08
CA GLU A 10 -18.83 18.82 13.01
C GLU A 10 -19.38 17.56 12.31
N ASP A 11 -20.15 17.74 11.23
CA ASP A 11 -20.69 16.63 10.44
C ASP A 11 -19.56 15.95 9.66
N CYS A 12 -18.61 16.73 9.14
CA CYS A 12 -17.45 16.21 8.40
C CYS A 12 -16.53 15.37 9.30
N GLU A 13 -16.31 15.80 10.55
CA GLU A 13 -15.51 15.07 11.52
C GLU A 13 -16.11 13.70 11.82
N SER A 14 -17.42 13.69 12.10
CA SER A 14 -18.19 12.47 12.39
C SER A 14 -18.19 11.52 11.18
N LEU A 15 -18.40 12.06 9.97
CA LEU A 15 -18.40 11.31 8.73
C LEU A 15 -17.02 10.74 8.40
N HIS A 16 -15.94 11.48 8.66
CA HIS A 16 -14.58 10.99 8.45
C HIS A 16 -14.27 9.81 9.37
N LEU A 17 -14.57 9.92 10.67
CA LEU A 17 -14.41 8.81 11.62
C LEU A 17 -15.26 7.59 11.23
N PHE A 18 -16.53 7.83 10.87
CA PHE A 18 -17.43 6.77 10.43
C PHE A 18 -16.89 6.05 9.19
N SER A 19 -16.39 6.79 8.19
CA SER A 19 -15.80 6.24 6.97
C SER A 19 -14.53 5.42 7.25
N ALA A 20 -13.64 5.94 8.11
CA ALA A 20 -12.44 5.23 8.53
C ALA A 20 -12.79 3.91 9.22
N LEU A 21 -13.71 3.93 10.20
CA LEU A 21 -14.18 2.73 10.90
C LEU A 21 -14.85 1.73 9.96
N THR A 22 -15.71 2.21 9.05
CA THR A 22 -16.35 1.36 8.04
C THR A 22 -15.32 0.67 7.16
N SER A 23 -14.22 1.34 6.83
CA SER A 23 -13.12 0.75 6.06
C SER A 23 -12.46 -0.41 6.83
N PHE A 24 -12.21 -0.26 8.14
CA PHE A 24 -11.70 -1.36 8.97
C PHE A 24 -12.66 -2.54 9.04
N PHE A 25 -13.95 -2.28 9.24
CA PHE A 25 -14.95 -3.34 9.30
C PHE A 25 -15.11 -4.06 7.96
N ALA A 26 -15.09 -3.33 6.85
CA ALA A 26 -15.13 -3.92 5.50
C ALA A 26 -13.89 -4.82 5.26
N LEU A 27 -12.72 -4.37 5.69
CA LEU A 27 -11.48 -5.14 5.56
C LEU A 27 -11.45 -6.39 6.44
N GLY A 28 -11.93 -6.28 7.68
CA GLY A 28 -12.04 -7.42 8.60
C GLY A 28 -13.23 -8.34 8.34
N SER A 29 -14.06 -8.05 7.34
CA SER A 29 -15.20 -8.89 6.98
C SER A 29 -14.76 -10.17 6.25
N PRO A 30 -15.56 -11.25 6.30
CA PRO A 30 -15.23 -12.51 5.64
C PRO A 30 -14.94 -12.35 4.13
N LYS A 31 -13.83 -12.93 3.69
CA LYS A 31 -13.35 -12.88 2.29
C LYS A 31 -13.96 -13.98 1.40
N SER A 32 -14.81 -14.83 1.96
CA SER A 32 -15.45 -15.97 1.30
C SER A 32 -16.97 -15.82 1.37
N GLY A 33 -17.61 -15.68 0.21
CA GLY A 33 -19.06 -15.69 0.06
C GLY A 33 -19.55 -14.95 -1.19
N TYR A 34 -20.49 -15.55 -1.91
CA TYR A 34 -21.19 -15.01 -3.10
C TYR A 34 -21.94 -13.67 -2.88
N LYS A 35 -21.85 -13.09 -1.67
CA LYS A 35 -22.48 -11.83 -1.24
C LYS A 35 -21.56 -11.00 -0.36
N SER A 36 -20.25 -11.05 -0.57
CA SER A 36 -19.37 -10.12 0.14
C SER A 36 -19.52 -8.72 -0.48
N LEU A 37 -19.99 -7.74 0.31
CA LEU A 37 -20.12 -6.31 -0.05
C LEU A 37 -18.81 -5.67 -0.55
N VAL A 38 -17.73 -6.42 -0.40
CA VAL A 38 -16.34 -6.04 -0.52
C VAL A 38 -15.74 -6.61 -1.82
N ILE A 39 -16.37 -7.64 -2.40
CA ILE A 39 -15.81 -8.45 -3.50
C ILE A 39 -16.69 -8.31 -4.75
N GLY A 40 -16.31 -7.40 -5.64
CA GLY A 40 -16.81 -7.34 -7.01
C GLY A 40 -16.11 -8.32 -7.94
N GLU A 41 -16.56 -8.40 -9.20
CA GLU A 41 -15.96 -9.26 -10.25
C GLU A 41 -14.52 -8.84 -10.64
N SER A 42 -14.08 -7.63 -10.29
CA SER A 42 -12.75 -7.08 -10.63
C SER A 42 -11.62 -7.59 -9.75
N VAL A 43 -10.42 -7.77 -10.32
CA VAL A 43 -9.18 -8.20 -9.63
C VAL A 43 -8.93 -7.44 -8.32
N ILE A 44 -9.36 -6.18 -8.26
CA ILE A 44 -9.37 -5.36 -7.04
C ILE A 44 -10.74 -5.40 -6.35
N PRO A 45 -10.78 -5.59 -5.02
CA PRO A 45 -11.99 -5.44 -4.22
C PRO A 45 -12.59 -4.03 -4.20
N ASP A 46 -13.92 -3.95 -4.05
CA ASP A 46 -14.64 -2.67 -4.12
C ASP A 46 -14.37 -1.73 -2.95
N TRP A 47 -13.94 -2.26 -1.79
CA TRP A 47 -13.62 -1.45 -0.61
C TRP A 47 -12.48 -0.45 -0.84
N LEU A 48 -11.59 -0.69 -1.81
CA LEU A 48 -10.52 0.26 -2.11
C LEU A 48 -11.09 1.59 -2.65
N SER A 49 -12.24 1.52 -3.32
CA SER A 49 -13.01 2.71 -3.71
C SER A 49 -13.63 3.41 -2.51
N MET A 50 -14.04 2.66 -1.48
CA MET A 50 -14.58 3.23 -0.24
C MET A 50 -13.52 4.03 0.49
N LEU A 51 -12.27 3.55 0.51
CA LEU A 51 -11.14 4.27 1.09
C LEU A 51 -11.04 5.68 0.48
N ARG A 52 -10.97 5.77 -0.86
CA ARG A 52 -10.90 7.04 -1.62
C ARG A 52 -12.13 7.93 -1.47
N SER A 53 -13.30 7.39 -1.09
CA SER A 53 -14.52 8.19 -0.91
C SER A 53 -14.39 9.29 0.15
N SER A 54 -13.39 9.19 1.04
CA SER A 54 -13.13 10.22 2.05
C SER A 54 -12.30 11.41 1.55
N GLU A 55 -11.87 11.45 0.28
CA GLU A 55 -11.12 12.58 -0.30
C GLU A 55 -11.81 13.94 -0.12
N PRO A 56 -13.11 14.09 -0.45
CA PRO A 56 -13.80 15.35 -0.27
C PRO A 56 -13.92 15.74 1.21
N LEU A 57 -14.00 14.77 2.12
CA LEU A 57 -14.04 15.04 3.56
C LEU A 57 -12.69 15.55 4.05
N LEU A 58 -11.59 14.93 3.60
CA LEU A 58 -10.23 15.37 3.93
C LEU A 58 -9.92 16.75 3.35
N SER A 59 -10.44 17.10 2.17
CA SER A 59 -10.24 18.45 1.61
C SER A 59 -10.97 19.53 2.41
N ILE A 60 -12.16 19.24 2.93
CA ILE A 60 -12.92 20.14 3.82
C ILE A 60 -12.24 20.26 5.20
N LEU A 61 -11.85 19.13 5.80
CA LEU A 61 -11.22 19.11 7.12
C LEU A 61 -9.82 19.72 7.11
N ASN A 62 -9.12 19.70 5.97
CA ASN A 62 -7.76 20.20 5.80
C ASN A 62 -6.79 19.75 6.91
N PRO A 63 -6.36 18.47 6.89
CA PRO A 63 -5.48 17.90 7.91
C PRO A 63 -4.21 18.70 8.19
N ALA A 64 -3.72 19.53 7.27
CA ALA A 64 -2.51 20.33 7.49
C ALA A 64 -2.72 21.46 8.51
N ASN A 65 -3.91 22.08 8.50
CA ASN A 65 -4.23 23.26 9.31
C ASN A 65 -5.38 23.01 10.30
N TYR A 66 -5.82 21.76 10.43
CA TYR A 66 -6.94 21.39 11.28
C TYR A 66 -6.62 21.56 12.77
N ASP A 67 -7.54 22.18 13.52
CA ASP A 67 -7.42 22.53 14.93
C ASP A 67 -8.53 21.96 15.83
N GLY A 68 -9.39 21.08 15.28
CA GLY A 68 -10.51 20.46 15.99
C GLY A 68 -10.20 19.15 16.74
N PRO A 69 -11.22 18.37 17.13
CA PRO A 69 -11.06 17.13 17.92
C PRO A 69 -10.22 16.02 17.26
N LEU A 70 -10.15 15.96 15.93
CA LEU A 70 -9.35 14.98 15.18
C LEU A 70 -7.84 15.31 15.10
N VAL A 71 -7.35 16.35 15.78
CA VAL A 71 -5.93 16.74 15.78
C VAL A 71 -4.99 15.58 16.07
N PRO A 72 -5.24 14.68 17.06
CA PRO A 72 -4.35 13.54 17.29
C PRO A 72 -4.26 12.60 16.08
N LEU A 73 -5.41 12.33 15.43
CA LEU A 73 -5.49 11.47 14.25
C LEU A 73 -4.72 12.08 13.06
N PHE A 74 -4.94 13.36 12.77
CA PHE A 74 -4.23 14.02 11.67
C PHE A 74 -2.75 14.24 11.96
N THR A 75 -2.37 14.47 13.21
CA THR A 75 -0.96 14.57 13.60
C THR A 75 -0.25 13.25 13.38
N PHE A 76 -0.86 12.14 13.82
CA PHE A 76 -0.35 10.80 13.54
C PHE A 76 -0.25 10.53 12.04
N GLY A 77 -1.32 10.80 11.28
CA GLY A 77 -1.34 10.61 9.83
C GLY A 77 -0.26 11.41 9.09
N ARG A 78 -0.02 12.68 9.48
CA ARG A 78 1.06 13.50 8.91
C ARG A 78 2.44 12.93 9.22
N GLN A 79 2.65 12.43 10.43
CA GLN A 79 3.92 11.80 10.81
C GLN A 79 4.18 10.53 9.99
N GLN A 80 3.18 9.66 9.85
CA GLN A 80 3.31 8.44 9.03
C GLN A 80 3.48 8.77 7.55
N TRP A 81 2.75 9.75 7.04
CA TRP A 81 2.93 10.24 5.67
C TRP A 81 4.37 10.67 5.41
N GLN A 82 4.98 11.43 6.32
CA GLN A 82 6.39 11.83 6.22
C GLN A 82 7.35 10.64 6.30
N ILE A 83 7.04 9.62 7.11
CA ILE A 83 7.86 8.40 7.21
C ILE A 83 7.84 7.63 5.89
N LEU A 84 6.67 7.45 5.29
CA LEU A 84 6.50 6.73 4.03
C LEU A 84 7.00 7.51 2.80
N HIS A 85 6.85 8.84 2.79
CA HIS A 85 7.18 9.71 1.66
C HIS A 85 8.51 10.47 1.82
N GLY A 86 9.20 10.32 2.94
CA GLY A 86 10.45 11.01 3.23
C GLY A 86 11.55 10.62 2.23
N ALA A 87 11.74 11.46 1.20
CA ALA A 87 12.65 11.26 0.08
C ALA A 87 14.15 11.17 0.43
N SER A 88 14.51 11.26 1.72
CA SER A 88 15.89 11.27 2.20
C SER A 88 16.37 9.94 2.77
N ARG A 89 15.52 8.90 2.85
CA ARG A 89 15.96 7.60 3.36
C ARG A 89 16.65 6.79 2.25
N PRO A 90 17.82 6.20 2.50
CA PRO A 90 18.42 5.27 1.55
C PRO A 90 17.50 4.06 1.40
N HIS A 91 16.99 3.85 0.20
CA HIS A 91 16.26 2.65 -0.19
C HIS A 91 17.09 1.86 -1.20
N SER A 92 16.84 0.55 -1.31
CA SER A 92 17.54 -0.27 -2.28
C SER A 92 17.20 0.20 -3.69
N LYS A 93 18.21 0.65 -4.44
CA LYS A 93 18.05 1.05 -5.84
C LYS A 93 17.83 -0.15 -6.77
N THR A 94 18.22 -1.35 -6.33
CA THR A 94 18.16 -2.57 -7.13
C THR A 94 16.86 -3.34 -6.92
N LEU A 95 16.16 -3.13 -5.80
CA LEU A 95 14.89 -3.79 -5.53
C LEU A 95 13.85 -3.40 -6.59
N LEU A 96 13.15 -4.38 -7.16
CA LEU A 96 12.22 -4.19 -8.29
C LEU A 96 12.83 -3.56 -9.55
N GLN A 97 14.17 -3.49 -9.68
CA GLN A 97 14.80 -2.93 -10.89
C GLN A 97 14.47 -3.76 -12.13
N ASP A 98 14.52 -5.08 -12.01
CA ASP A 98 14.19 -6.00 -13.11
C ASP A 98 12.72 -5.90 -13.50
N LEU A 99 11.82 -5.82 -12.51
CA LEU A 99 10.39 -5.58 -12.76
C LEU A 99 10.18 -4.26 -13.51
N GLN A 100 10.85 -3.18 -13.09
CA GLN A 100 10.75 -1.88 -13.73
C GLN A 100 11.23 -1.94 -15.19
N ALA A 101 12.33 -2.65 -15.45
CA ALA A 101 12.84 -2.85 -16.81
C ALA A 101 11.85 -3.64 -17.67
N LEU A 102 11.28 -4.73 -17.13
CA LEU A 102 10.28 -5.55 -17.81
C LEU A 102 9.04 -4.73 -18.17
N VAL A 103 8.46 -4.01 -17.22
CA VAL A 103 7.30 -3.13 -17.44
C VAL A 103 7.61 -2.06 -18.50
N ASN A 104 8.75 -1.38 -18.39
CA ASN A 104 9.14 -0.35 -19.37
C ASN A 104 9.35 -0.92 -20.78
N SER A 105 9.81 -2.17 -20.91
CA SER A 105 10.04 -2.82 -22.20
C SER A 105 8.77 -3.40 -22.85
N SER A 106 7.79 -3.81 -22.04
CA SER A 106 6.56 -4.46 -22.50
C SER A 106 5.39 -3.51 -22.70
N CYS A 107 5.40 -2.38 -21.98
CA CYS A 107 4.28 -1.45 -22.00
C CYS A 107 4.07 -0.88 -23.42
N THR A 108 2.87 -1.11 -23.95
CA THR A 108 2.48 -0.63 -25.28
C THR A 108 2.04 0.84 -25.28
N GLU A 109 1.57 1.34 -24.13
CA GLU A 109 1.02 2.68 -23.94
C GLU A 109 1.98 3.56 -23.11
N PRO A 110 2.85 4.36 -23.76
CA PRO A 110 3.90 5.10 -23.08
C PRO A 110 3.36 6.12 -22.06
N GLU A 111 2.12 6.60 -22.21
CA GLU A 111 1.45 7.50 -21.27
C GLU A 111 1.21 6.88 -19.88
N LEU A 112 1.22 5.55 -19.76
CA LEU A 112 1.03 4.84 -18.50
C LEU A 112 2.34 4.60 -17.75
N LEU A 113 3.48 4.70 -18.43
CA LEU A 113 4.80 4.50 -17.85
C LEU A 113 5.05 5.40 -16.62
N PRO A 114 4.67 6.70 -16.60
CA PRO A 114 4.82 7.52 -15.39
C PRO A 114 4.06 6.94 -14.19
N ILE A 115 2.82 6.46 -14.40
CA ILE A 115 1.98 5.88 -13.34
C ILE A 115 2.64 4.61 -12.79
N TYR A 116 3.07 3.71 -13.67
CA TYR A 116 3.75 2.48 -13.29
C TYR A 116 5.07 2.74 -12.57
N ASN A 117 5.93 3.60 -13.12
CA ASN A 117 7.22 3.90 -12.53
C ASN A 117 7.09 4.58 -11.16
N ASN A 118 6.13 5.50 -10.99
CA ASN A 118 5.86 6.12 -9.70
C ASN A 118 5.36 5.09 -8.67
N THR A 119 4.49 4.17 -9.08
CA THR A 119 3.98 3.10 -8.21
C THR A 119 5.09 2.11 -7.83
N ILE A 120 5.93 1.71 -8.77
CA ILE A 120 7.11 0.85 -8.52
C ILE A 120 8.10 1.54 -7.58
N GLU A 121 8.35 2.84 -7.75
CA GLU A 121 9.25 3.59 -6.87
C GLU A 121 8.68 3.74 -5.46
N LEU A 122 7.36 3.94 -5.31
CA LEU A 122 6.70 3.88 -4.02
C LEU A 122 6.86 2.49 -3.37
N LEU A 123 6.56 1.43 -4.11
CA LEU A 123 6.72 0.05 -3.66
C LEU A 123 8.15 -0.24 -3.21
N ARG A 124 9.15 0.14 -4.01
CA ARG A 124 10.58 -0.03 -3.72
C ARG A 124 10.97 0.64 -2.41
N ARG A 125 10.56 1.89 -2.21
CA ARG A 125 10.84 2.65 -0.98
C ARG A 125 10.25 1.94 0.24
N VAL A 126 9.00 1.53 0.17
CA VAL A 126 8.28 0.94 1.31
C VAL A 126 8.75 -0.48 1.59
N LEU A 127 8.97 -1.31 0.56
CA LEU A 127 9.52 -2.66 0.72
C LEU A 127 10.94 -2.61 1.29
N SER A 128 11.75 -1.62 0.94
CA SER A 128 13.06 -1.42 1.57
C SER A 128 12.93 -1.18 3.07
N LEU A 129 11.88 -0.47 3.53
CA LEU A 129 11.59 -0.31 4.96
C LEU A 129 11.10 -1.59 5.62
N VAL A 130 10.33 -2.44 4.93
CA VAL A 130 9.84 -3.69 5.54
C VAL A 130 10.92 -4.76 5.59
N ILE A 131 11.62 -4.96 4.47
CA ILE A 131 12.47 -6.12 4.24
C ILE A 131 13.86 -5.88 4.82
N LEU A 132 14.47 -4.71 4.64
CA LEU A 132 15.84 -4.48 5.14
C LEU A 132 15.87 -4.30 6.66
N ASN A 133 14.80 -3.78 7.27
CA ASN A 133 14.69 -3.74 8.74
C ASN A 133 14.49 -5.13 9.39
N SER A 134 14.18 -6.17 8.60
CA SER A 134 14.12 -7.56 9.11
C SER A 134 15.50 -8.22 9.18
N VAL A 135 16.47 -7.75 8.37
CA VAL A 135 17.83 -8.32 8.29
C VAL A 135 18.72 -7.81 9.43
N ASP A 136 18.50 -6.59 9.94
CA ASP A 136 19.28 -6.03 11.06
C ASP A 136 18.89 -6.60 12.45
N SER A 137 17.91 -7.52 12.52
CA SER A 137 17.45 -8.13 13.78
C SER A 137 18.03 -9.52 14.05
N GLU A 138 18.73 -10.11 13.09
CA GLU A 138 19.42 -11.40 13.21
C GLU A 138 20.91 -11.21 12.90
N ASP A 139 21.68 -10.86 13.93
CA ASP A 139 23.11 -11.23 14.13
C ASP A 139 23.94 -10.07 14.71
N TYR A 140 24.05 -10.05 16.04
CA TYR A 140 25.29 -9.68 16.72
C TYR A 140 25.45 -10.56 17.96
N GLY A 141 25.71 -11.84 17.71
CA GLY A 141 26.51 -12.63 18.62
C GLY A 141 27.97 -12.17 18.52
N ASN A 142 28.45 -11.50 19.57
CA ASN A 142 29.84 -11.41 20.04
C ASN A 142 30.97 -11.78 19.06
N ASP A 143 31.84 -10.80 18.74
CA ASP A 143 33.29 -11.00 18.85
C ASP A 143 34.02 -9.67 19.08
N GLY A 144 34.87 -9.66 20.11
CA GLY A 144 35.56 -8.47 20.61
C GLY A 144 36.68 -8.01 19.71
N ALA A 145 36.66 -6.72 19.35
CA ALA A 145 37.86 -5.93 19.11
C ALA A 145 37.51 -4.44 19.25
N ALA A 146 38.19 -3.77 20.18
CA ALA A 146 38.09 -2.34 20.37
C ALA A 146 38.72 -1.61 19.17
N SER A 147 37.87 -0.97 18.36
CA SER A 147 38.29 0.11 17.47
C SER A 147 37.17 1.15 17.35
N ASN A 148 37.45 2.33 17.88
CA ASN A 148 36.72 3.61 17.88
C ASN A 148 35.41 3.69 17.07
N PRO A 149 34.28 4.12 17.67
CA PRO A 149 33.09 4.42 16.90
C PRO A 149 33.28 5.71 16.10
N LEU A 150 33.08 5.62 14.78
CA LEU A 150 32.92 6.78 13.90
C LEU A 150 31.69 7.59 14.33
N PRO A 151 31.74 8.93 14.36
CA PRO A 151 30.57 9.77 14.60
C PRO A 151 29.78 9.95 13.29
N SER A 152 29.06 8.92 12.86
CA SER A 152 28.07 9.04 11.78
C SER A 152 27.05 7.91 11.76
N SER A 153 26.64 7.41 12.92
CA SER A 153 25.42 6.60 13.05
C SER A 153 24.36 7.47 13.72
N THR A 154 23.80 8.42 12.95
CA THR A 154 22.40 8.78 13.19
C THR A 154 21.61 7.50 12.98
N SER A 155 21.39 6.75 14.06
CA SER A 155 20.39 5.70 14.10
C SER A 155 19.06 6.38 13.84
N TYR A 156 18.69 6.47 12.57
CA TYR A 156 17.31 6.76 12.24
C TYR A 156 16.49 5.69 12.95
N PRO A 157 15.55 6.04 13.84
CA PRO A 157 14.66 5.05 14.41
C PRO A 157 14.05 4.29 13.22
N THR A 158 14.26 2.97 13.21
CA THR A 158 13.74 2.09 12.18
C THR A 158 12.22 2.17 12.27
N PRO A 159 11.55 2.76 11.27
CA PRO A 159 10.12 2.93 11.34
C PRO A 159 9.51 1.55 11.18
N ARG A 160 8.81 1.09 12.22
CA ARG A 160 8.02 -0.12 12.11
C ARG A 160 6.74 0.25 11.37
N LEU A 161 6.52 -0.39 10.23
CA LEU A 161 5.27 -0.26 9.51
C LEU A 161 4.14 -0.81 10.39
N GLU A 162 3.14 0.02 10.62
CA GLU A 162 1.93 -0.30 11.35
C GLU A 162 0.80 -0.64 10.38
N ALA A 163 -0.23 -1.28 10.91
CA ALA A 163 -1.41 -1.65 10.14
C ALA A 163 -2.03 -0.45 9.41
N TRP A 164 -2.09 0.71 10.06
CA TRP A 164 -2.61 1.95 9.50
C TRP A 164 -1.86 2.42 8.25
N ASP A 165 -0.57 2.10 8.15
CA ASP A 165 0.22 2.42 6.96
C ASP A 165 -0.29 1.65 5.75
N ALA A 166 -0.90 0.47 5.92
CA ALA A 166 -1.57 -0.22 4.83
C ALA A 166 -2.61 0.70 4.18
N LEU A 167 -3.44 1.38 4.98
CA LEU A 167 -4.46 2.29 4.45
C LEU A 167 -3.84 3.51 3.77
N LEU A 168 -2.74 4.06 4.27
CA LEU A 168 -2.05 5.17 3.60
C LEU A 168 -1.39 4.73 2.28
N LEU A 169 -0.83 3.53 2.24
CA LEU A 169 -0.23 2.95 1.04
C LEU A 169 -1.28 2.59 0.00
N LEU A 170 -2.37 1.95 0.43
CA LEU A 170 -3.56 1.66 -0.37
C LEU A 170 -4.18 2.96 -0.88
N TRP A 171 -4.25 3.99 -0.02
CA TRP A 171 -4.67 5.31 -0.40
C TRP A 171 -3.76 5.83 -1.50
N GLU A 172 -2.45 5.95 -1.31
CA GLU A 172 -1.55 6.56 -2.30
C GLU A 172 -1.58 5.83 -3.65
N VAL A 173 -1.49 4.50 -3.63
CA VAL A 173 -1.58 3.66 -4.83
C VAL A 173 -2.95 3.81 -5.50
N SER A 174 -4.01 4.22 -4.79
CA SER A 174 -5.36 4.09 -5.32
C SER A 174 -5.82 5.11 -6.39
N GLY A 175 -5.00 6.08 -6.77
CA GLY A 175 -5.44 7.28 -7.50
C GLY A 175 -5.54 7.03 -8.99
N ASP A 176 -4.39 7.11 -9.65
CA ASP A 176 -4.31 6.91 -11.10
C ASP A 176 -4.17 5.43 -11.49
N PHE A 177 -3.78 4.57 -10.55
CA PHE A 177 -3.44 3.18 -10.81
C PHE A 177 -4.63 2.21 -10.70
N ILE A 178 -5.62 2.48 -9.85
CA ILE A 178 -6.81 1.61 -9.68
C ILE A 178 -7.71 1.58 -10.90
N PRO A 179 -7.94 2.71 -11.60
CA PRO A 179 -8.66 2.67 -12.87
C PRO A 179 -8.05 1.65 -13.85
N LEU A 180 -6.73 1.46 -13.85
CA LEU A 180 -6.03 0.50 -14.71
C LEU A 180 -6.34 -0.97 -14.36
N LEU A 181 -6.66 -1.23 -13.09
CA LEU A 181 -6.95 -2.55 -12.55
C LEU A 181 -8.43 -2.90 -12.50
N LYS A 182 -9.30 -1.89 -12.57
CA LYS A 182 -10.76 -2.04 -12.65
C LYS A 182 -11.28 -2.17 -14.09
N ALA A 183 -10.42 -2.00 -15.09
CA ALA A 183 -10.81 -2.21 -16.49
C ALA A 183 -11.34 -3.65 -16.70
N PRO A 184 -12.34 -3.86 -17.59
CA PRO A 184 -12.89 -5.20 -17.87
C PRO A 184 -11.82 -6.23 -18.26
N VAL A 185 -10.78 -5.77 -18.96
CA VAL A 185 -9.53 -6.50 -19.17
C VAL A 185 -8.43 -5.65 -18.56
N PRO A 186 -7.94 -5.98 -17.35
CA PRO A 186 -6.90 -5.20 -16.70
C PRO A 186 -5.58 -5.36 -17.44
N ARG A 187 -4.80 -4.27 -17.49
CA ARG A 187 -3.48 -4.29 -18.11
C ARG A 187 -2.54 -5.18 -17.30
N GLN A 188 -1.81 -6.05 -17.99
CA GLN A 188 -1.02 -7.09 -17.35
C GLN A 188 0.10 -6.49 -16.48
N GLU A 189 0.74 -5.40 -16.93
CA GLU A 189 1.75 -4.68 -16.17
C GLU A 189 1.20 -4.13 -14.85
N ALA A 190 -0.03 -3.58 -14.89
CA ALA A 190 -0.70 -3.08 -13.69
C ALA A 190 -0.96 -4.23 -12.70
N VAL A 191 -1.44 -5.38 -13.20
CA VAL A 191 -1.72 -6.56 -12.37
C VAL A 191 -0.43 -7.11 -11.74
N VAL A 192 0.68 -7.14 -12.49
CA VAL A 192 1.99 -7.55 -11.95
C VAL A 192 2.45 -6.61 -10.84
N ILE A 193 2.36 -5.29 -11.04
CA ILE A 193 2.73 -4.30 -10.02
C ILE A 193 1.86 -4.48 -8.77
N TYR A 194 0.56 -4.73 -8.94
CA TYR A 194 -0.35 -5.01 -7.84
C TYR A 194 0.02 -6.30 -7.09
N ALA A 195 0.48 -7.35 -7.78
CA ALA A 195 0.98 -8.56 -7.14
C ALA A 195 2.13 -8.28 -6.16
N HIS A 196 3.06 -7.39 -6.53
CA HIS A 196 4.18 -6.98 -5.68
C HIS A 196 3.72 -6.12 -4.51
N PHE A 197 2.65 -5.34 -4.68
CA PHE A 197 2.00 -4.63 -3.59
C PHE A 197 1.44 -5.58 -2.52
N LEU A 198 0.97 -6.77 -2.91
CA LEU A 198 0.45 -7.77 -1.95
C LEU A 198 1.52 -8.28 -0.97
N ILE A 199 2.81 -8.13 -1.28
CA ILE A 199 3.90 -8.41 -0.32
C ILE A 199 3.78 -7.48 0.89
N LEU A 200 3.48 -6.20 0.67
CA LEU A 200 3.26 -5.24 1.76
C LEU A 200 2.05 -5.62 2.60
N ILE A 201 0.94 -5.96 1.92
CA ILE A 201 -0.27 -6.43 2.60
C ILE A 201 0.03 -7.66 3.44
N LYS A 202 0.81 -8.62 2.93
CA LYS A 202 1.18 -9.83 3.66
C LYS A 202 1.93 -9.52 4.95
N LYS A 203 2.89 -8.60 4.90
CA LYS A 203 3.69 -8.23 6.08
C LYS A 203 2.86 -7.46 7.13
N LEU A 204 1.73 -6.88 6.71
CA LEU A 204 0.77 -6.16 7.56
C LEU A 204 -0.38 -7.06 8.08
N GLU A 205 -0.42 -8.34 7.72
CA GLU A 205 -1.44 -9.31 8.18
C GLU A 205 -1.38 -9.64 9.69
N GLN A 206 -0.43 -9.07 10.44
CA GLN A 206 -0.45 -9.14 11.91
C GLN A 206 -1.71 -8.49 12.51
N SER A 207 -2.38 -7.63 11.75
CA SER A 207 -3.67 -7.07 12.13
C SER A 207 -4.83 -7.90 11.61
N TRP A 208 -5.78 -8.19 12.51
CA TRP A 208 -6.96 -9.02 12.24
C TRP A 208 -7.76 -8.59 11.00
N TRP A 209 -7.79 -7.30 10.69
CA TRP A 209 -8.53 -6.76 9.54
C TRP A 209 -7.78 -6.92 8.21
N LEU A 210 -6.47 -7.22 8.23
CA LEU A 210 -5.68 -7.54 7.04
C LEU A 210 -5.54 -9.05 6.78
N GLU A 211 -5.68 -9.87 7.81
CA GLU A 211 -5.38 -11.30 7.81
C GLU A 211 -5.99 -12.09 6.62
N GLY A 212 -5.16 -12.63 5.74
CA GLY A 212 -5.57 -13.44 4.58
C GLY A 212 -5.94 -12.65 3.32
N TRP A 213 -5.83 -11.31 3.30
CA TRP A 213 -6.07 -10.52 2.08
C TRP A 213 -5.01 -10.79 1.01
N ALA A 214 -3.74 -10.92 1.38
CA ALA A 214 -2.66 -11.08 0.41
C ALA A 214 -2.84 -12.38 -0.39
N THR A 215 -3.11 -13.49 0.31
CA THR A 215 -3.36 -14.80 -0.29
C THR A 215 -4.61 -14.79 -1.17
N HIS A 216 -5.73 -14.24 -0.68
CA HIS A 216 -6.98 -14.19 -1.45
C HIS A 216 -6.87 -13.33 -2.71
N MET A 217 -6.22 -12.18 -2.62
CA MET A 217 -6.00 -11.31 -3.78
C MET A 217 -5.00 -11.91 -4.76
N MET A 218 -3.97 -12.61 -4.28
CA MET A 218 -2.97 -13.26 -5.14
C MET A 218 -3.61 -14.31 -6.05
N GLU A 219 -4.59 -15.07 -5.56
CA GLU A 219 -5.34 -16.01 -6.39
C GLU A 219 -6.02 -15.31 -7.59
N ARG A 220 -6.65 -14.15 -7.34
CA ARG A 220 -7.31 -13.37 -8.40
C ARG A 220 -6.33 -12.77 -9.38
N VAL A 221 -5.20 -12.26 -8.86
CA VAL A 221 -4.07 -11.79 -9.68
C VAL A 221 -3.61 -12.91 -10.61
N TRP A 222 -3.34 -14.10 -10.08
CA TRP A 222 -2.88 -15.25 -10.85
C TRP A 222 -3.84 -15.64 -11.98
N LEU A 223 -5.15 -15.69 -11.68
CA LEU A 223 -6.18 -16.01 -12.66
C LEU A 223 -6.32 -14.95 -13.76
N SER A 224 -6.03 -13.68 -13.46
CA SER A 224 -6.08 -12.58 -14.42
C SER A 224 -4.81 -12.40 -15.27
N LEU A 225 -3.70 -12.99 -14.84
CA LEU A 225 -2.42 -12.90 -15.54
C LEU A 225 -2.31 -13.97 -16.64
N ASP A 226 -1.75 -13.56 -17.77
CA ASP A 226 -1.26 -14.48 -18.80
C ASP A 226 -0.01 -15.24 -18.36
N HIS A 227 0.39 -16.23 -19.16
CA HIS A 227 1.53 -17.09 -18.84
C HIS A 227 2.87 -16.32 -18.75
N GLN A 228 3.06 -15.28 -19.56
CA GLN A 228 4.30 -14.52 -19.57
C GLN A 228 4.43 -13.70 -18.28
N HIS A 229 3.38 -12.99 -17.89
CA HIS A 229 3.39 -12.09 -16.74
C HIS A 229 3.35 -12.83 -15.40
N ARG A 230 2.86 -14.09 -15.36
CA ARG A 230 3.01 -14.97 -14.19
C ARG A 230 4.46 -15.19 -13.79
N MET A 231 5.39 -15.20 -14.76
CA MET A 231 6.82 -15.32 -14.47
C MET A 231 7.38 -14.08 -13.76
N TRP A 232 6.73 -12.92 -13.92
CA TRP A 232 7.21 -11.66 -13.33
C TRP A 232 6.84 -11.53 -11.85
N ILE A 233 5.87 -12.31 -11.38
CA ILE A 233 5.39 -12.25 -9.98
C ILE A 233 5.97 -13.36 -9.11
N GLN A 234 6.93 -14.14 -9.61
CA GLN A 234 7.51 -15.27 -8.87
C GLN A 234 8.01 -14.85 -7.48
N TRP A 235 8.76 -13.74 -7.41
CA TRP A 235 9.25 -13.21 -6.14
C TRP A 235 8.09 -12.84 -5.18
N ALA A 236 7.01 -12.25 -5.69
CA ALA A 236 5.85 -11.92 -4.86
C ALA A 236 5.12 -13.16 -4.34
N VAL A 237 5.02 -14.22 -5.16
CA VAL A 237 4.46 -15.51 -4.76
C VAL A 237 5.28 -16.14 -3.63
N GLU A 238 6.61 -16.12 -3.76
CA GLU A 238 7.55 -16.63 -2.77
C GLU A 238 7.48 -15.86 -1.44
N GLU A 239 7.54 -14.52 -1.48
CA GLU A 239 7.45 -13.67 -0.28
C GLU A 239 6.11 -13.79 0.44
N ILE A 240 5.02 -14.06 -0.28
CA ILE A 240 3.70 -14.26 0.31
C ILE A 240 3.55 -15.68 0.89
N GLY A 241 4.37 -16.64 0.44
CA GLY A 241 4.20 -18.05 0.73
C GLY A 241 2.94 -18.64 0.10
N TRP A 242 2.50 -18.08 -1.03
CA TRP A 242 1.35 -18.58 -1.79
C TRP A 242 1.80 -19.67 -2.76
N ILE A 243 0.96 -20.67 -3.00
CA ILE A 243 1.25 -21.77 -3.93
C ILE A 243 0.26 -21.67 -5.09
N PRO A 244 0.74 -21.50 -6.34
CA PRO A 244 -0.12 -21.51 -7.50
C PRO A 244 -0.91 -22.81 -7.65
N PRO A 245 -2.19 -22.74 -8.06
CA PRO A 245 -3.04 -23.91 -8.29
C PRO A 245 -2.64 -24.70 -9.54
#